data_AF-V6TPW8-F1
#
_entry.id   AF-V6TPW8-F1
#
_cell.length_a   1.000
_cell.length_b   1.000
_cell.length_c   1.000
_cell.angle_alpha   90.00
_cell.angle_beta   90.00
_cell.angle_gamma   90.00
#
_symmetry.space_group_name_H-M   'P 1'
#
loop_
_entity.id
_entity.type
_entity.pdbx_description
1 polymer ?
#
loop_
_entity_poly.entity_id
_entity_poly.type
_entity_poly.pdbx_seq_one_letter_code
_entity_poly.pdbx_strand_id
1 'polypeptide(L)'
;VEGSVLLTSALKIRKFIYGFNNDQVRAYVELLGVHGIAVTKNANGDTSYTVPLLAYMVSEKYLPFVNPFLAEPGICLMNGNFIDYATVSTVCLCGEDRVLFASDIEGNRYFA
;
A
#
# COMPACT_ATOMS: atom_id res chain seq x y z
N VAL A 1 22.16 19.62 6.87
CA VAL A 1 22.52 18.83 8.06
C VAL A 1 22.32 17.37 7.68
N GLU A 2 23.41 16.63 7.44
CA GLU A 2 23.35 15.19 7.24
C GLU A 2 22.80 14.52 8.50
N GLY A 3 21.85 13.60 8.36
CA GLY A 3 21.23 12.93 9.50
C GLY A 3 22.24 12.15 10.33
N SER A 4 22.27 12.41 11.63
CA SER A 4 23.17 11.78 12.61
C SER A 4 22.90 10.29 12.83
N VAL A 5 21.79 9.76 12.30
CA VAL A 5 21.35 8.37 12.44
C VAL A 5 20.76 7.87 11.13
N LEU A 6 21.23 6.70 10.66
CA LEU A 6 20.65 5.96 9.53
C LEU A 6 20.03 4.67 10.06
N LEU A 7 18.74 4.46 9.79
CA LEU A 7 18.00 3.26 10.20
C LEU A 7 17.64 2.43 8.98
N THR A 8 17.85 1.13 9.07
CA THR A 8 17.35 0.15 8.10
C THR A 8 16.43 -0.81 8.85
N SER A 9 15.25 -1.09 8.31
CA SER A 9 14.26 -1.92 8.98
C SER A 9 13.37 -2.64 7.99
N ALA A 10 12.93 -3.84 8.37
CA ALA A 10 11.82 -4.50 7.72
C ALA A 10 10.50 -4.00 8.31
N LEU A 11 9.72 -3.28 7.51
CA LEU A 11 8.38 -2.85 7.90
C LEU A 11 7.39 -3.99 7.65
N LYS A 12 6.63 -4.37 8.67
CA LYS A 12 5.49 -5.26 8.51
C LYS A 12 4.28 -4.40 8.18
N ILE A 13 3.91 -4.42 6.91
CA ILE A 13 2.86 -3.58 6.35
C ILE A 13 1.72 -4.47 5.86
N ARG A 14 0.47 -4.03 6.05
CA ARG A 14 -0.73 -4.68 5.49
C ARG A 14 -1.37 -3.75 4.47
N LYS A 15 -1.60 -4.28 3.27
CA LYS A 15 -2.38 -3.60 2.23
C LYS A 15 -3.84 -4.01 2.32
N PHE A 16 -4.73 -3.07 2.07
CA PHE A 16 -6.16 -3.27 1.92
C PHE A 16 -6.62 -2.69 0.60
N ILE A 17 -7.28 -3.51 -0.21
CA ILE A 17 -8.00 -3.06 -1.39
C ILE A 17 -9.46 -3.01 -0.97
N TYR A 18 -10.01 -1.81 -0.81
CA TYR A 18 -11.35 -1.65 -0.21
C TYR A 18 -12.44 -1.37 -1.25
N GLY A 19 -12.09 -1.22 -2.53
CA GLY A 19 -13.09 -1.17 -3.59
C GLY A 19 -12.60 -0.63 -4.93
N PHE A 20 -13.54 -0.69 -5.86
CA PHE A 20 -13.44 -0.14 -7.21
C PHE A 20 -14.47 0.98 -7.30
N ASN A 21 -14.05 2.18 -7.65
CA ASN A 21 -14.95 3.32 -7.81
C ASN A 21 -14.42 4.25 -8.90
N ASN A 22 -15.30 4.81 -9.72
CA ASN A 22 -14.96 5.69 -10.84
C ASN A 22 -13.82 5.12 -11.69
N ASP A 23 -13.95 3.87 -12.14
CA ASP A 23 -12.95 3.22 -13.00
C ASP A 23 -11.58 3.05 -12.31
N GLN A 24 -11.48 3.20 -10.98
CA GLN A 24 -10.21 3.19 -10.25
C GLN A 24 -10.19 2.15 -9.12
N VAL A 25 -9.07 1.44 -9.04
CA VAL A 25 -8.74 0.59 -7.88
C VAL A 25 -8.21 1.45 -6.75
N ARG A 26 -8.83 1.36 -5.58
CA ARG A 26 -8.42 2.11 -4.39
C ARG A 26 -7.84 1.18 -3.33
N ALA A 27 -6.84 1.67 -2.63
CA ALA A 27 -6.24 0.95 -1.53
C ALA A 27 -5.82 1.85 -0.38
N TYR A 28 -5.50 1.21 0.74
CA TYR A 28 -4.86 1.81 1.88
C TYR A 28 -3.83 0.85 2.46
N VAL A 29 -2.86 1.39 3.16
CA VAL A 29 -1.75 0.68 3.76
C VAL A 29 -1.69 0.98 5.26
N GLU A 30 -1.65 -0.07 6.07
CA GLU A 30 -1.52 0.02 7.53
C GLU A 30 -0.18 -0.55 7.99
N LEU A 31 0.44 0.10 8.98
CA LEU A 31 1.62 -0.41 9.66
C LEU A 31 1.17 -1.42 10.73
N LEU A 32 1.58 -2.68 10.59
CA LEU A 32 1.36 -3.71 11.61
C LEU A 32 2.50 -3.79 12.63
N GLY A 33 3.68 -3.30 12.26
CA GLY A 33 4.81 -3.24 13.16
C GLY A 33 6.13 -3.03 12.44
N VAL A 34 7.17 -2.75 13.21
CA VAL A 34 8.52 -2.47 12.73
C VAL A 34 9.44 -3.57 13.24
N HIS A 35 10.12 -4.29 12.34
CA HIS A 35 10.93 -5.46 12.68
C HIS A 35 12.36 -5.31 12.14
N GLY A 36 13.31 -6.01 12.77
CA GLY A 36 14.69 -6.11 12.29
C GLY A 36 15.35 -4.75 12.06
N ILE A 37 15.28 -3.85 13.05
CA ILE A 37 15.90 -2.53 12.94
C ILE A 37 17.41 -2.67 13.14
N ALA A 38 18.16 -2.27 12.12
CA ALA A 38 19.60 -2.08 12.17
C ALA A 38 19.92 -0.58 12.13
N VAL A 39 20.86 -0.16 12.97
CA VAL A 39 21.40 1.20 12.96
C VAL A 39 22.68 1.19 12.14
N THR A 40 22.62 1.77 10.95
CA THR A 40 23.69 1.69 9.94
C THR A 40 24.73 2.80 10.12
N LYS A 41 24.36 3.89 10.81
CA LYS A 41 25.27 4.96 11.23
C LYS A 41 24.69 5.59 12.50
N ASN A 42 25.50 5.76 13.54
CA ASN A 42 25.14 6.47 14.76
C ASN A 42 26.33 7.30 15.21
N ALA A 43 26.13 8.61 15.31
CA ALA A 43 27.21 9.54 15.58
C ALA A 43 27.49 9.80 17.07
N ASN A 44 26.74 9.23 18.05
CA ASN A 44 27.07 9.10 19.50
C ASN A 44 25.84 8.97 20.45
N GLY A 45 24.74 8.30 20.07
CA GLY A 45 23.51 8.25 20.90
C GLY A 45 23.07 6.86 21.36
N ASP A 46 22.27 6.81 22.43
CA ASP A 46 21.42 5.65 22.75
C ASP A 46 20.54 5.29 21.54
N THR A 47 20.33 4.00 21.27
CA THR A 47 19.51 3.52 20.15
C THR A 47 18.17 2.95 20.59
N SER A 48 17.87 2.97 21.89
CA SER A 48 16.62 2.44 22.48
C SER A 48 15.36 3.08 21.88
N TYR A 49 15.45 4.36 21.48
CA TYR A 49 14.33 5.12 20.90
C TYR A 49 14.12 4.90 19.39
N THR A 50 15.01 4.17 18.71
CA THR A 50 14.96 4.04 17.25
C THR A 50 13.73 3.29 16.74
N VAL A 51 13.30 2.25 17.47
CA VAL A 51 12.07 1.48 17.17
C VAL A 51 10.81 2.35 17.29
N PRO A 52 10.51 2.99 18.44
CA PRO A 52 9.33 3.82 18.57
C PRO A 52 9.37 5.04 17.66
N LEU A 53 10.56 5.64 17.43
CA LEU A 53 10.70 6.76 16.51
C LEU A 53 10.39 6.36 15.06
N LEU A 54 10.90 5.22 14.58
CA LEU A 54 10.62 4.76 13.22
C LEU A 54 9.14 4.41 13.04
N ALA A 55 8.53 3.73 14.01
CA ALA A 55 7.10 3.45 14.01
C ALA A 55 6.28 4.74 13.96
N TYR A 56 6.62 5.73 14.78
CA TYR A 56 5.99 7.04 14.78
C TYR A 56 6.15 7.76 13.43
N MET A 57 7.36 7.80 12.86
CA MET A 57 7.58 8.44 11.56
C MET A 57 6.76 7.77 10.45
N VAL A 58 6.70 6.44 10.44
CA VAL A 58 5.90 5.71 9.44
C VAL A 58 4.41 5.97 9.62
N SER A 59 3.89 5.84 10.84
CA SER A 59 2.46 6.02 11.12
C SER A 59 1.97 7.46 10.97
N GLU A 60 2.75 8.45 11.40
CA GLU A 60 2.29 9.84 11.48
C GLU A 60 2.73 10.70 10.28
N LYS A 61 3.73 10.28 9.52
CA LYS A 61 4.23 11.05 8.37
C LYS A 61 4.05 10.31 7.05
N TYR A 62 4.59 9.09 6.95
CA TYR A 62 4.63 8.39 5.66
C TYR A 62 3.29 7.79 5.26
N LEU A 63 2.59 7.08 6.15
CA LEU A 63 1.28 6.51 5.84
C LEU A 63 0.24 7.60 5.51
N PRO A 64 0.10 8.70 6.28
CA PRO A 64 -0.82 9.77 5.95
C PRO A 64 -0.45 10.49 4.65
N PHE A 65 0.80 10.42 4.24
CA PHE A 65 1.24 10.96 2.95
C PHE A 65 0.91 10.02 1.79
N VAL A 66 1.19 8.71 1.91
CA VAL A 66 1.02 7.73 0.81
C VAL A 66 -0.44 7.37 0.59
N ASN A 67 -1.21 7.19 1.67
CA ASN A 67 -2.55 6.67 1.58
C ASN A 67 -3.56 7.55 0.82
N PRO A 68 -3.49 8.89 0.89
CA PRO A 68 -4.27 9.74 0.00
C PRO A 68 -4.07 9.41 -1.47
N PHE A 69 -2.84 9.17 -1.93
CA PHE A 69 -2.58 8.79 -3.33
C PHE A 69 -3.15 7.42 -3.69
N LEU A 70 -3.08 6.46 -2.77
CA LEU A 70 -3.64 5.12 -2.97
C LEU A 70 -5.18 5.11 -2.97
N ALA A 71 -5.80 6.07 -2.28
CA ALA A 71 -7.23 6.28 -2.30
C ALA A 71 -7.68 7.09 -3.54
N GLU A 72 -6.98 8.19 -3.84
CA GLU A 72 -7.24 9.11 -4.96
C GLU A 72 -5.92 9.74 -5.45
N PRO A 73 -5.45 9.46 -6.68
CA PRO A 73 -6.20 8.96 -7.85
C PRO A 73 -6.36 7.44 -7.94
N GLY A 74 -5.93 6.67 -6.94
CA GLY A 74 -5.98 5.21 -6.98
C GLY A 74 -4.76 4.58 -7.67
N ILE A 75 -4.70 3.25 -7.67
CA ILE A 75 -3.52 2.49 -8.12
C ILE A 75 -3.57 2.15 -9.61
N CYS A 76 -4.77 1.96 -10.16
CA CYS A 76 -4.94 1.49 -11.53
C CYS A 76 -6.28 1.95 -12.08
N LEU A 77 -6.29 2.31 -13.37
CA LEU A 77 -7.49 2.60 -14.15
C LEU A 77 -7.99 1.31 -14.80
N MET A 78 -9.29 1.06 -14.66
CA MET A 78 -10.03 -0.01 -15.31
C MET A 78 -11.00 0.60 -16.29
N ASN A 79 -11.23 -0.06 -17.43
CA ASN A 79 -12.21 0.44 -18.39
C ASN A 79 -13.63 0.14 -17.89
N GLY A 80 -14.28 1.09 -17.23
CA GLY A 80 -15.58 0.88 -16.58
C GLY A 80 -16.76 0.73 -17.54
N ASN A 81 -16.57 0.86 -18.85
CA ASN A 81 -17.64 0.67 -19.84
C ASN A 81 -18.19 -0.78 -19.89
N PHE A 82 -17.46 -1.74 -19.32
CA PHE A 82 -17.76 -3.17 -19.46
C PHE A 82 -17.59 -3.94 -18.15
N ILE A 83 -17.60 -3.28 -16.99
CA ILE A 83 -17.24 -3.92 -15.71
C ILE A 83 -18.42 -3.82 -14.74
N ASP A 84 -18.87 -4.96 -14.24
CA ASP A 84 -19.77 -5.00 -13.06
C ASP A 84 -18.95 -4.82 -11.78
N TYR A 85 -18.98 -3.61 -11.22
CA TYR A 85 -18.30 -3.25 -9.98
C TYR A 85 -18.63 -4.16 -8.78
N ALA A 86 -19.81 -4.78 -8.74
CA ALA A 86 -20.22 -5.64 -7.64
C ALA A 86 -19.51 -7.00 -7.65
N THR A 87 -18.99 -7.43 -8.80
CA THR A 87 -18.35 -8.74 -8.99
C THR A 87 -16.82 -8.68 -8.95
N VAL A 88 -16.24 -7.49 -8.83
CA VAL A 88 -14.79 -7.34 -8.91
C VAL A 88 -14.12 -8.07 -7.75
N SER A 89 -13.19 -8.95 -8.10
CA SER A 89 -12.39 -9.74 -7.18
C SER A 89 -10.90 -9.51 -7.43
N THR A 90 -10.13 -9.50 -6.34
CA THR A 90 -8.66 -9.47 -6.41
C THR A 90 -8.13 -10.89 -6.31
N VAL A 91 -7.45 -11.35 -7.35
CA VAL A 91 -6.80 -12.65 -7.39
C VAL A 91 -5.31 -12.49 -7.09
N CYS A 92 -4.85 -13.12 -6.02
CA CYS A 92 -3.44 -13.18 -5.68
C CYS A 92 -2.78 -14.32 -6.47
N LEU A 93 -1.91 -13.97 -7.42
CA LEU A 93 -1.14 -14.95 -8.18
C LEU A 93 0.11 -15.35 -7.37
N CYS A 94 0.04 -16.50 -6.70
CA CYS A 94 1.15 -17.00 -5.90
C CYS A 94 2.40 -17.20 -6.76
N GLY A 95 3.48 -16.47 -6.45
CA GLY A 95 4.76 -16.57 -7.15
C GLY A 95 5.00 -15.51 -8.23
N GLU A 96 4.03 -14.65 -8.51
CA GLU A 96 4.19 -13.51 -9.41
C GLU A 96 4.19 -12.19 -8.66
N ASP A 97 4.99 -11.22 -9.13
CA ASP A 97 4.95 -9.83 -8.66
C ASP A 97 3.84 -9.05 -9.39
N ARG A 98 2.63 -9.64 -9.42
CA ARG A 98 1.48 -9.12 -10.16
C ARG A 98 0.20 -9.32 -9.36
N VAL A 99 -0.72 -8.38 -9.51
CA VAL A 99 -2.08 -8.47 -8.96
C VAL A 99 -3.05 -8.54 -10.12
N LEU A 100 -3.86 -9.60 -10.15
CA LEU A 100 -4.91 -9.74 -11.14
C LEU A 100 -6.23 -9.27 -10.54
N PHE A 101 -6.93 -8.43 -11.28
CA PHE A 101 -8.29 -8.06 -10.96
C PHE A 101 -9.23 -8.69 -11.99
N ALA A 102 -10.23 -9.41 -11.51
CA ALA A 102 -11.23 -10.07 -12.33
C ALA A 102 -12.61 -9.50 -12.02
N SER A 103 -13.44 -9.33 -13.03
CA SER A 103 -14.81 -8.82 -12.89
C SER A 103 -15.66 -9.39 -14.01
N ASP A 104 -16.95 -9.57 -13.74
CA ASP A 104 -17.92 -9.87 -14.78
C ASP A 104 -18.15 -8.65 -15.66
N ILE A 105 -18.62 -8.92 -16.89
CA ILE A 105 -18.94 -7.91 -17.87
C ILE A 105 -20.46 -7.68 -17.86
N GLU A 106 -20.92 -6.56 -17.30
CA GLU A 106 -22.33 -6.19 -17.35
C GLU A 106 -22.68 -5.45 -18.65
N GLY A 107 -23.89 -5.70 -19.18
CA GLY A 107 -24.49 -4.85 -20.21
C GLY A 107 -23.80 -4.82 -21.58
N ASN A 108 -22.83 -5.71 -21.84
CA ASN A 108 -22.13 -5.72 -23.12
C ASN A 108 -22.99 -6.37 -24.21
N ARG A 109 -23.54 -5.54 -25.09
CA ARG A 109 -24.35 -5.95 -26.26
C ARG A 109 -23.60 -6.84 -27.25
N TYR A 110 -22.28 -7.00 -27.14
CA TYR A 110 -21.49 -7.90 -27.97
C TYR A 110 -21.41 -9.34 -27.44
N PHE A 111 -21.83 -9.60 -26.20
CA PHE A 111 -21.82 -10.93 -25.57
C PHE A 111 -23.18 -11.38 -25.03
N ALA A 112 -24.25 -10.61 -25.29
CA ALA A 112 -25.63 -10.93 -24.93
C ALA A 112 -26.36 -11.66 -26.08
#